data_AF-A0AAW7YJE2-F1
#
_entry.id   AF-A0AAW7YJE2-F1
#
_cell.length_a   1.000
_cell.length_b   1.000
_cell.length_c   1.000
_cell.angle_alpha   90.00
_cell.angle_beta   90.00
_cell.angle_gamma   90.00
#
_symmetry.space_group_name_H-M   'P 1'
#
loop_
_entity.id
_entity.type
_entity.pdbx_description
1 polymer ?
#
loop_
_entity_poly.entity_id
_entity_poly.type
_entity_poly.pdbx_seq_one_letter_code
_entity_poly.pdbx_strand_id
1 'polypeptide(L)' 'MSRTKVFKTLSFVIGLAMLLASIMAFLGFSPFSDTSNIGITGSSLVGAYFIFYALTGKTDILNYFKTNQV' A
#
# COMPACT_ATOMS: atom_id res chain seq x y z
N MET A 1 -8.91 -6.97 23.09
CA MET A 1 -8.90 -6.09 21.90
C MET A 1 -7.73 -6.54 21.02
N SER A 2 -8.02 -7.26 19.92
CA SER A 2 -7.10 -8.23 19.32
C SER A 2 -5.99 -7.58 18.50
N ARG A 3 -4.75 -8.08 18.63
CA ARG A 3 -3.55 -7.66 17.87
C ARG A 3 -3.83 -7.43 16.37
N THR A 4 -4.71 -8.23 15.78
CA THR A 4 -5.17 -8.12 14.38
C THR A 4 -5.75 -6.75 14.03
N LYS A 5 -6.53 -6.11 14.92
CA LYS A 5 -7.06 -4.76 14.68
C LYS A 5 -5.93 -3.73 14.63
N VAL A 6 -4.95 -3.84 15.53
CA VAL A 6 -3.77 -2.95 15.57
C VAL A 6 -2.94 -3.10 14.30
N PHE A 7 -2.68 -4.35 13.86
CA PHE A 7 -1.96 -4.60 12.60
C PHE A 7 -2.72 -4.08 11.39
N LYS A 8 -4.04 -4.28 11.31
CA LYS A 8 -4.86 -3.69 10.22
C LYS A 8 -4.77 -2.18 10.18
N THR A 9 -4.87 -1.51 11.33
CA THR A 9 -4.76 -0.04 11.41
C THR A 9 -3.36 0.44 11.03
N LEU A 10 -2.31 -0.22 11.52
CA LEU A 10 -0.92 0.12 11.14
C LEU A 10 -0.69 -0.05 9.65
N SER A 11 -1.14 -1.16 9.07
CA SER A 11 -1.05 -1.40 7.63
C SER A 11 -1.84 -0.37 6.82
N PHE A 12 -2.99 0.08 7.32
CA PHE A 12 -3.74 1.16 6.66
C PHE A 12 -2.92 2.46 6.63
N VAL A 13 -2.36 2.86 7.77
CA VAL A 13 -1.56 4.08 7.90
C VAL A 13 -0.31 4.02 7.02
N ILE A 14 0.41 2.89 7.03
CA ILE A 14 1.60 2.69 6.20
C ILE A 14 1.24 2.72 4.71
N GLY A 15 0.19 2.00 4.30
CA GLY A 15 -0.26 1.98 2.91
C GLY A 15 -0.69 3.35 2.41
N LEU A 16 -1.43 4.10 3.24
CA LEU A 16 -1.86 5.46 2.91
C LEU A 16 -0.67 6.42 2.80
N ALA A 17 0.29 6.35 3.72
CA ALA A 17 1.50 7.18 3.69
C ALA A 17 2.34 6.90 2.44
N MET A 18 2.49 5.62 2.06
CA MET A 18 3.20 5.24 0.84
C MET A 18 2.51 5.73 -0.42
N LEU A 19 1.19 5.57 -0.54
CA LEU A 19 0.43 6.08 -1.69
C LEU A 19 0.51 7.60 -1.78
N LEU A 20 0.39 8.30 -0.66
CA LEU A 20 0.51 9.75 -0.62
C LEU A 20 1.91 10.20 -1.04
N ALA A 21 2.96 9.54 -0.55
CA ALA A 21 4.33 9.81 -0.95
C ALA A 21 4.55 9.56 -2.46
N SER A 22 4.00 8.49 -3.02
CA SER A 22 4.08 8.21 -4.46
C SER A 22 3.35 9.27 -5.29
N ILE A 23 2.18 9.73 -4.84
CA ILE A 23 1.44 10.81 -5.51
C ILE A 23 2.22 12.13 -5.45
N MET A 24 2.79 12.47 -4.30
CA MET A 24 3.61 13.68 -4.15
C MET A 24 4.85 13.63 -5.05
N ALA A 25 5.54 12.48 -5.08
CA ALA A 25 6.67 12.27 -5.99
C ALA A 25 6.25 12.37 -7.47
N PHE A 26 5.09 11.81 -7.84
CA PHE A 26 4.55 11.90 -9.19
C PHE A 26 4.21 13.35 -9.60
N LEU A 27 3.67 14.14 -8.66
CA LEU A 27 3.39 15.56 -8.86
C LEU A 27 4.65 16.45 -8.81
N GLY A 28 5.84 15.87 -8.69
CA GLY A 28 7.12 16.60 -8.65
C GLY A 28 7.48 17.15 -7.28
N PHE A 29 6.67 16.91 -6.24
CA PHE A 29 6.99 17.22 -4.84
C PHE A 29 7.81 16.08 -4.24
N SER A 30 9.04 15.90 -4.72
CA SER A 30 9.99 14.95 -4.15
C SER A 30 11.09 15.70 -3.41
N PRO A 31 11.34 15.42 -2.12
CA PRO A 31 12.51 15.93 -1.41
C PRO A 31 13.82 15.26 -1.89
N PHE A 32 13.74 14.27 -2.79
CA PHE A 32 14.88 13.52 -3.33
C PHE A 32 15.11 13.91 -4.79
N SER A 33 16.37 14.21 -5.15
CA SER A 33 16.79 14.62 -6.50
C SER A 33 16.57 13.54 -7.56
N ASP A 34 16.64 12.26 -7.17
CA ASP A 34 16.66 11.11 -8.08
C ASP A 34 15.44 10.20 -7.89
N THR A 35 14.24 10.79 -7.90
CA THR A 35 13.00 10.01 -7.94
C THR A 35 12.83 9.35 -9.31
N SER A 36 13.27 8.10 -9.44
CA SER A 36 13.04 7.30 -10.65
C SER A 36 11.59 6.83 -10.74
N ASN A 37 11.06 6.73 -11.97
CA ASN A 37 9.72 6.17 -12.24
C ASN A 37 9.54 4.74 -11.66
N ILE A 38 10.63 3.98 -11.56
CA ILE A 38 10.67 2.64 -10.96
C ILE A 38 10.39 2.73 -9.44
N GLY A 39 10.99 3.72 -8.77
CA GLY A 39 10.76 3.98 -7.34
C GLY A 39 9.31 4.40 -7.03
N ILE A 40 8.71 5.24 -7.87
CA ILE A 40 7.31 5.68 -7.73
C ILE A 40 6.35 4.50 -7.95
N THR A 41 6.57 3.73 -9.00
CA THR A 41 5.74 2.54 -9.30
C THR A 41 5.85 1.48 -8.21
N GLY A 42 7.05 1.19 -7.73
CA GLY A 42 7.29 0.21 -6.67
C GLY A 42 6.65 0.63 -5.34
N SER A 43 6.84 1.88 -4.92
CA SER A 43 6.22 2.42 -3.69
C SER A 43 4.69 2.42 -3.76
N SER A 44 4.11 2.70 -4.94
CA SER A 44 2.66 2.67 -5.15
C SER A 44 2.10 1.25 -5.00
N LEU A 45 2.77 0.25 -5.58
CA LEU A 45 2.36 -1.16 -5.49
C LEU A 45 2.45 -1.68 -4.06
N VAL A 46 3.53 -1.35 -3.34
CA VAL A 46 3.68 -1.72 -1.93
C VAL A 46 2.62 -1.02 -1.07
N GLY A 47 2.36 0.27 -1.31
CA GLY A 47 1.29 1.01 -0.64
C GLY A 47 -0.09 0.36 -0.84
N ALA A 48 -0.42 -0.01 -2.08
CA ALA A 48 -1.65 -0.71 -2.42
C ALA A 48 -1.75 -2.08 -1.72
N TYR A 49 -0.64 -2.83 -1.62
CA TYR A 49 -0.58 -4.10 -0.89
C TYR A 49 -0.93 -3.93 0.60
N PHE A 50 -0.37 -2.90 1.25
CA PHE A 50 -0.66 -2.61 2.65
C PHE A 50 -2.10 -2.17 2.87
N ILE A 51 -2.67 -1.38 1.96
CA ILE A 51 -4.11 -1.03 2.00
C ILE A 51 -4.97 -2.29 1.81
N PHE A 52 -4.62 -3.17 0.89
CA PHE A 52 -5.34 -4.43 0.69
C PHE A 52 -5.37 -5.27 1.96
N TYR A 53 -4.22 -5.43 2.64
CA TYR A 53 -4.15 -6.15 3.91
C TYR A 53 -4.96 -5.45 5.02
N ALA A 54 -4.93 -4.12 5.08
CA ALA A 54 -5.72 -3.37 6.06
C ALA A 54 -7.23 -3.62 5.91
N LEU A 55 -7.73 -3.61 4.67
CA LEU A 55 -9.15 -3.81 4.37
C LEU A 55 -9.55 -5.27 4.60
N THR A 56 -8.88 -6.20 3.93
CA THR A 56 -9.27 -7.62 3.89
C THR A 56 -8.77 -8.41 5.10
N GLY A 57 -7.63 -8.04 5.68
CA GLY A 57 -6.91 -8.83 6.67
C GLY A 57 -6.19 -10.05 6.09
N LYS A 58 -6.13 -10.17 4.76
CA LYS A 58 -5.46 -11.28 4.07
C LYS A 58 -4.19 -10.76 3.41
N THR A 59 -3.13 -11.56 3.47
CA THR A 59 -1.85 -11.29 2.82
C THR A 59 -1.78 -11.86 1.40
N ASP A 60 -2.63 -12.84 1.10
CA ASP A 60 -2.66 -13.55 -0.17
C ASP A 60 -3.70 -12.92 -1.11
N ILE A 61 -3.22 -11.98 -1.92
CA ILE A 61 -4.03 -11.23 -2.90
C ILE A 61 -4.58 -12.19 -3.97
N LEU A 62 -3.73 -13.05 -4.52
CA LEU A 62 -4.10 -13.92 -5.64
C LEU A 62 -5.18 -14.92 -5.24
N ASN A 63 -5.02 -15.56 -4.07
CA ASN A 63 -6.05 -16.46 -3.58
C ASN A 63 -7.32 -15.72 -3.14
N TYR A 64 -7.21 -14.50 -2.59
CA TYR A 64 -8.39 -13.69 -2.28
C TYR A 64 -9.22 -13.40 -3.54
N PHE A 65 -8.60 -12.96 -4.64
CA PHE A 65 -9.34 -12.69 -5.87
C PHE A 65 -9.87 -13.97 -6.52
N LYS A 66 -9.12 -15.08 -6.50
CA LYS A 66 -9.62 -16.38 -6.99
C LYS A 66 -10.83 -16.90 -6.21
N THR A 67 -10.85 -16.71 -4.89
CA THR A 67 -11.98 -17.15 -4.05
C THR A 67 -13.21 -16.24 -4.17
N ASN A 68 -13.01 -14.95 -4.51
CA ASN A 68 -14.09 -13.97 -4.66
C ASN A 68 -14.46 -13.69 -6.13
N GLN A 69 -13.85 -14.37 -7.10
CA GLN A 69 -14.34 -14.41 -8.47
C GLN A 69 -15.54 -15.36 -8.51
N VAL A 70 -16.74 -14.78 -8.54
CA VAL A 70 -17.99 -15.46 -8.96
C VAL A 70 -18.06 -15.42 -10.47
#